data_AF-A0A6N8VVJ2-F1
#
_entry.id   AF-A0A6N8VVJ2-F1
#
_cell.length_a   1.000
_cell.length_b   1.000
_cell.length_c   1.000
_cell.angle_alpha   90.00
_cell.angle_beta   90.00
_cell.angle_gamma   90.00
#
_symmetry.space_group_name_H-M   'P 1'
#
loop_
_entity.id
_entity.type
_entity.pdbx_description
1 polymer ?
#
loop_
_entity_poly.entity_id
_entity_poly.type
_entity_poly.pdbx_seq_one_letter_code
_entity_poly.pdbx_strand_id
1 'polypeptide(L)' 'MGLSQDEERRAAFERFVPLGRLGEAEDIAEASLFLLSDHAGYITGQILHPDGGLFTG' A
#
# COMPACT_ATOMS: atom_id res chain seq x y z
N MET A 1 16.35 -19.48 -14.45
CA MET A 1 16.21 -19.97 -13.05
C MET A 1 16.24 -18.76 -12.13
N GLY A 2 15.11 -18.08 -11.93
CA GLY A 2 15.06 -16.84 -11.14
C GLY A 2 13.64 -16.46 -10.70
N LEU A 3 12.63 -16.81 -11.51
CA LEU A 3 11.21 -16.57 -11.22
C LEU A 3 10.72 -17.26 -9.93
N SER A 4 11.21 -18.45 -9.59
CA SER A 4 10.70 -19.17 -8.41
C SER A 4 11.05 -18.48 -7.09
N GLN A 5 12.23 -17.87 -7.00
CA GLN A 5 12.62 -17.15 -5.78
C GLN A 5 11.86 -15.83 -5.65
N ASP A 6 11.61 -15.12 -6.75
CA ASP A 6 10.86 -13.86 -6.72
C ASP A 6 9.38 -14.10 -6.37
N GLU A 7 8.75 -15.14 -6.93
CA GLU A 7 7.36 -15.52 -6.61
C GLU A 7 7.22 -16.01 -5.16
N GLU A 8 8.15 -16.83 -4.66
CA GLU A 8 8.18 -17.25 -3.26
C GLU A 8 8.37 -16.07 -2.32
N ARG A 9 9.24 -15.11 -2.67
CA ARG A 9 9.42 -13.88 -1.90
C ARG A 9 8.15 -13.04 -1.91
N ARG A 10 7.51 -12.90 -3.07
CA ARG A 10 6.27 -12.13 -3.23
C ARG A 10 5.15 -12.71 -2.36
N ALA A 11 4.93 -14.02 -2.42
CA ALA A 11 3.96 -14.72 -1.57
C ALA A 11 4.31 -14.62 -0.08
N ALA A 12 5.60 -14.64 0.26
CA ALA A 12 6.07 -14.46 1.63
C ALA A 12 5.85 -13.04 2.18
N PHE A 13 5.80 -12.01 1.33
CA PHE A 13 5.43 -10.65 1.73
C PHE A 13 3.92 -10.49 1.85
N GLU A 14 3.15 -11.08 0.94
CA GLU A 14 1.69 -11.02 0.90
C GLU A 14 1.04 -11.50 2.21
N ARG A 15 1.57 -12.58 2.81
CA ARG A 15 1.09 -13.09 4.11
C ARG A 15 1.22 -12.12 5.28
N PHE A 16 2.08 -11.10 5.18
CA PHE A 16 2.26 -10.11 6.23
C PHE A 16 1.37 -8.88 6.03
N VAL A 17 0.76 -8.71 4.85
CA VAL A 17 -0.18 -7.62 4.59
C VAL A 17 -1.55 -8.04 5.13
N PRO A 18 -2.14 -7.32 6.10
CA PRO A 18 -3.46 -7.66 6.62
C PRO A 18 -4.57 -7.67 5.56
N LEU A 19 -4.48 -6.81 4.54
CA LEU A 19 -5.40 -6.81 3.41
C LEU A 19 -5.30 -8.07 2.52
N GLY A 20 -4.29 -8.91 2.73
CA GLY A 20 -4.14 -10.21 2.06
C GLY A 20 -3.72 -10.13 0.60
N ARG A 21 -3.23 -8.97 0.16
CA ARG A 21 -2.64 -8.76 -1.17
C ARG A 21 -1.49 -7.77 -1.09
N LEU A 22 -0.58 -7.81 -2.04
CA LEU A 22 0.38 -6.72 -2.22
C LEU A 22 -0.29 -5.51 -2.86
N GLY A 23 0.21 -4.33 -2.50
CA GLY A 23 -0.16 -3.08 -3.14
C GLY A 23 0.36 -3.03 -4.57
N GLU A 24 -0.42 -2.41 -5.45
CA GLU A 24 -0.03 -2.07 -6.82
C GLU A 24 0.22 -0.57 -6.92
N ALA A 25 0.77 -0.09 -8.04
CA ALA A 25 1.10 1.33 -8.21
C ALA A 25 -0.15 2.23 -8.07
N GLU A 26 -1.30 1.71 -8.50
CA GLU A 26 -2.60 2.37 -8.45
C GLU A 26 -3.04 2.66 -7.01
N ASP A 27 -2.72 1.81 -6.04
CA ASP A 27 -3.09 2.05 -4.63
C ASP A 27 -2.45 3.33 -4.08
N ILE A 28 -1.21 3.60 -4.49
CA ILE A 28 -0.47 4.82 -4.13
C ILE A 28 -1.01 6.03 -4.90
N ALA A 29 -1.31 5.85 -6.19
CA ALA A 29 -1.86 6.90 -7.03
C ALA A 29 -3.22 7.39 -6.51
N GLU A 30 -4.13 6.47 -6.17
CA GLU A 30 -5.45 6.79 -5.63
C GLU A 30 -5.37 7.45 -4.24
N ALA A 31 -4.48 6.96 -3.36
CA ALA A 31 -4.25 7.61 -2.07
C ALA A 31 -3.73 9.05 -2.23
N SER A 32 -2.86 9.27 -3.20
CA SER A 32 -2.34 10.60 -3.55
C SER A 32 -3.44 11.49 -4.14
N LEU A 33 -4.26 10.94 -5.04
CA LEU A 33 -5.38 11.66 -5.65
C LEU A 33 -6.41 12.10 -4.61
N PHE A 34 -6.72 11.24 -3.64
CA PHE A 34 -7.58 11.58 -2.52
C PHE A 34 -7.04 12.80 -1.75
N LEU A 35 -5.75 12.78 -1.38
CA LEU A 35 -5.11 13.89 -0.65
C LEU A 35 -5.07 15.19 -1.46
N LEU A 36 -5.06 15.12 -2.79
CA LEU A 36 -5.12 16.27 -3.69
C LEU A 36 -6.55 16.74 -4.01
N SER A 37 -7.56 15.96 -3.64
CA SER A 37 -8.96 16.27 -3.92
C SER A 37 -9.57 17.21 -2.89
N ASP A 38 -10.72 17.80 -3.24
CA ASP A 38 -11.52 18.63 -2.33
C ASP A 38 -11.99 17.86 -1.07
N HIS A 39 -12.04 16.52 -1.13
CA HIS A 39 -12.44 15.69 0.01
C HIS A 39 -11.43 15.71 1.16
N ALA A 40 -10.16 16.04 0.89
CA ALA A 40 -9.12 16.12 1.90
C ALA A 40 -8.92 17.55 2.46
N GLY A 41 -9.84 18.50 2.18
CA GLY A 41 -9.66 19.93 2.45
C GLY A 41 -9.40 20.34 3.91
N TYR A 42 -9.57 19.45 4.88
CA TYR A 42 -9.23 19.69 6.30
C TYR A 42 -8.17 18.73 6.85
N ILE A 43 -7.51 17.96 5.99
CA ILE A 43 -6.46 17.00 6.34
C ILE A 43 -5.11 17.63 6.02
N THR A 44 -4.30 17.91 7.05
CA THR A 44 -2.94 18.43 6.87
C THR A 44 -2.02 17.96 7.99
N GLY A 45 -0.72 17.88 7.70
CA GLY A 45 0.30 17.43 8.65
C GLY A 45 0.23 15.94 9.01
N GLN A 46 -0.58 15.14 8.30
CA GLN A 46 -0.76 13.72 8.56
C GLN A 46 0.10 12.87 7.61
N ILE A 47 0.50 11.70 8.09
CA ILE A 47 1.12 10.65 7.27
C ILE A 47 0.04 9.61 6.97
N LEU A 48 -0.28 9.43 5.68
CA LEU A 48 -1.17 8.37 5.22
C LEU A 48 -0.32 7.19 4.77
N HIS A 49 -0.61 6.00 5.31
CA HIS A 49 0.06 4.74 4.94
C HIS A 49 -0.86 3.88 4.06
N PRO A 50 -0.81 4.02 2.71
CA PRO A 50 -1.55 3.16 1.80
C PRO A 50 -0.83 1.82 1.58
N ASP A 51 -0.63 1.05 2.65
CA ASP A 51 0.23 -0.15 2.66
C ASP A 51 -0.52 -1.46 2.95
N GLY A 52 -1.86 -1.44 2.89
CA GLY A 52 -2.69 -2.60 3.19
C GLY A 52 -2.69 -3.01 4.67
N GLY A 53 -2.23 -2.13 5.57
CA GLY A 53 -2.22 -2.35 7.02
C GLY A 53 -0.89 -2.89 7.57
N LEU A 54 0.19 -2.81 6.79
CA LEU A 54 1.52 -3.27 7.23
C LEU A 54 2.06 -2.44 8.39
N PHE A 55 1.87 -1.12 8.34
CA PHE A 55 2.25 -0.22 9.40
C PHE A 55 1.13 -0.10 10.45
N THR A 56 1.47 -0.37 11.71
CA THR A 56 0.50 -0.35 12.82
C THR A 56 0.87 0.64 13.94
N GLY A 57 1.74 1.63 13.71
CA GLY A 57 2.12 2.58 14.77
C GLY A 57 3.02 3.73 14.36
#